data_AF-A0A937N353-F1
#
_entry.id   AF-A0A937N353-F1
#
_cell.length_a   1.000
_cell.length_b   1.000
_cell.length_c   1.000
_cell.angle_alpha   90.00
_cell.angle_beta   90.00
_cell.angle_gamma   90.00
#
_symmetry.space_group_name_H-M   'P 1'
#
loop_
_entity.id
_entity.type
_entity.pdbx_description
1 polymer ?
#
loop_
_entity_poly.entity_id
_entity_poly.type
_entity_poly.pdbx_seq_one_letter_code
_entity_poly.pdbx_strand_id
1 'polypeptide(L)'
;MPPEQNELAETQQKRYHDYDALRACAMLLGIVLHGVMSFIELPPGMWPAQDVQQNTSVYGFVLHALHGFRLPLFFMMSGFFTTMLWRKRGLRKLIAHRAKRILLPLVVCWFAVWPALIVVGIVGANGQANIWDAAANGKADEVERYLASGGDSEARFDLPGIPGSGATPLHLAVAGGHEEVTKLLLEHGANVNSIAKDRDRGTPLHWAVRAQRLESVEILVEAGADIHAEDGNGHTPHDLATGVKPVEEMSATIAAYLHSKGATERDIEVERSSVVSAQMLGLLLLLFCFAPFFAHLWFLWYLCWLVVGFLIVVWLAQRLHWKRLPSRAISSPYCWFWLLPLTLLAQLCMVQTFGPDTGAGLIPWPPVLAYYAIFFGFGAVLYGDPRAEQSLGQHWKICLLLGLATLPVGIWLFETRPGGNMITLFDFESPTVEFPRRDLDLGTHFLTSLCAVVYCWSMILALMGLFRRYFCSDNARIRYISDSAYWLYVAHLPLIQFMQVLVRDWSCPSIVKIIIICVATVSVLLVIYEYGVRYTFVGTMLNGKKYRGNPPKKTGN
;
A
#
# COMPACT_ATOMS: atom_id res chain seq x y z
N MET A 1 27.28 45.86 -16.85
CA MET A 1 27.08 44.53 -16.24
C MET A 1 26.56 43.59 -17.33
N PRO A 2 27.06 42.35 -17.45
CA PRO A 2 26.59 41.42 -18.47
C PRO A 2 25.14 41.00 -18.21
N PRO A 3 24.31 40.79 -19.25
CA PRO A 3 22.90 40.41 -19.13
C PRO A 3 22.67 39.10 -18.35
N GLU A 4 23.62 38.15 -18.37
CA GLU A 4 23.54 36.90 -17.58
C GLU A 4 23.51 37.15 -16.06
N GLN A 5 24.15 38.20 -15.56
CA GLN A 5 24.18 38.50 -14.12
C GLN A 5 22.85 39.12 -13.64
N ASN A 6 22.10 39.78 -14.53
CA ASN A 6 20.78 40.35 -14.23
C ASN A 6 19.68 39.27 -14.18
N GLU A 7 19.69 38.29 -15.10
CA GLU A 7 18.77 37.15 -15.05
C GLU A 7 19.01 36.25 -13.81
N LEU A 8 20.27 36.09 -13.39
CA LEU A 8 20.62 35.37 -12.17
C LEU A 8 20.20 36.11 -10.88
N ALA A 9 20.16 37.44 -10.91
CA ALA A 9 19.71 38.28 -9.80
C ALA A 9 18.16 38.28 -9.65
N GLU A 10 17.41 38.37 -10.75
CA GLU A 10 15.93 38.30 -10.72
C GLU A 10 15.43 36.89 -10.31
N THR A 11 16.10 35.83 -10.76
CA THR A 11 15.75 34.46 -10.37
C THR A 11 16.05 34.15 -8.89
N GLN A 12 16.89 34.94 -8.20
CA GLN A 12 17.19 34.74 -6.78
C GLN A 12 15.98 34.99 -5.86
N GLN A 13 15.02 35.84 -6.27
CA GLN A 13 13.92 36.32 -5.43
C GLN A 13 12.53 35.77 -5.79
N LYS A 14 12.36 35.17 -6.98
CA LYS A 14 11.06 34.64 -7.44
C LYS A 14 10.62 33.41 -6.63
N ARG A 15 9.45 33.51 -5.98
CA ARG A 15 8.75 32.40 -5.32
C ARG A 15 7.69 31.83 -6.27
N TYR A 16 7.59 30.50 -6.31
CA TYR A 16 6.64 29.78 -7.17
C TYR A 16 5.39 29.41 -6.36
N HIS A 17 4.44 30.34 -6.26
CA HIS A 17 3.20 30.18 -5.47
C HIS A 17 2.31 29.04 -5.99
N ASP A 18 2.25 28.89 -7.30
CA ASP A 18 1.52 27.82 -8.00
C ASP A 18 2.07 26.44 -7.63
N TYR A 19 3.39 26.28 -7.60
CA TYR A 19 4.06 25.05 -7.21
C TYR A 19 3.98 24.74 -5.72
N ASP A 20 4.03 25.76 -4.86
CA ASP A 20 3.78 25.60 -3.43
C ASP A 20 2.35 25.08 -3.18
N ALA A 21 1.36 25.64 -3.88
CA ALA A 21 -0.04 25.26 -3.80
C ALA A 21 -0.30 23.84 -4.36
N LEU A 22 0.30 23.52 -5.51
CA LEU A 22 0.18 22.22 -6.17
C LEU A 22 0.72 21.08 -5.28
N ARG A 23 1.89 21.29 -4.68
CA ARG A 23 2.48 20.36 -3.72
C ARG A 23 1.59 20.15 -2.49
N ALA A 24 0.97 21.22 -1.99
CA ALA A 24 0.05 21.15 -0.86
C ALA A 24 -1.20 20.33 -1.19
N CYS A 25 -1.79 20.55 -2.37
CA CYS A 25 -2.94 19.80 -2.87
C CYS A 25 -2.62 18.31 -3.02
N ALA A 26 -1.49 17.99 -3.68
CA ALA A 26 -1.05 16.60 -3.85
C ALA A 26 -0.82 15.88 -2.51
N MET A 27 -0.49 16.61 -1.43
CA MET A 27 -0.36 16.04 -0.10
C MET A 27 -1.74 15.71 0.49
N LEU A 28 -2.70 16.64 0.40
CA LEU A 28 -4.07 16.42 0.87
C LEU A 28 -4.75 15.25 0.16
N LEU A 29 -4.52 15.09 -1.15
CA LEU A 29 -4.99 13.91 -1.91
C LEU A 29 -4.40 12.60 -1.38
N GLY A 30 -3.19 12.62 -0.79
CA GLY A 30 -2.61 11.45 -0.13
C GLY A 30 -3.35 11.06 1.15
N ILE A 31 -3.81 12.06 1.93
CA ILE A 31 -4.64 11.81 3.12
C ILE A 31 -5.98 11.20 2.71
N VAL A 32 -6.59 11.70 1.63
CA VAL A 32 -7.83 11.11 1.09
C VAL A 32 -7.60 9.67 0.65
N LEU A 33 -6.50 9.40 -0.08
CA LEU A 33 -6.14 8.05 -0.51
C LEU A 33 -6.00 7.09 0.68
N HIS A 34 -5.31 7.47 1.74
CA HIS A 34 -5.20 6.60 2.93
C HIS A 34 -6.50 6.50 3.72
N GLY A 35 -7.32 7.56 3.71
CA GLY A 35 -8.64 7.58 4.34
C GLY A 35 -9.62 6.58 3.74
N VAL A 36 -9.51 6.26 2.44
CA VAL A 36 -10.37 5.27 1.78
C VAL A 36 -9.90 3.81 1.94
N MET A 37 -8.68 3.57 2.44
CA MET A 37 -8.09 2.21 2.48
C MET A 37 -8.90 1.20 3.31
N SER A 38 -9.56 1.62 4.39
CA SER A 38 -10.41 0.72 5.19
C SER A 38 -11.73 0.33 4.51
N PHE A 39 -12.11 1.03 3.44
CA PHE A 39 -13.37 0.85 2.70
C PHE A 39 -13.20 0.03 1.41
N ILE A 40 -11.98 -0.45 1.17
CA ILE A 40 -11.62 -1.35 0.08
C ILE A 40 -11.30 -2.68 0.76
N GLU A 41 -11.80 -3.79 0.21
CA GLU A 41 -11.44 -5.12 0.67
C GLU A 41 -9.93 -5.35 0.44
N LEU A 42 -9.20 -5.51 1.54
CA LEU A 42 -7.77 -5.81 1.53
C LEU A 42 -7.54 -7.13 2.28
N PRO A 43 -6.55 -7.95 1.87
CA PRO A 43 -6.22 -9.17 2.58
C PRO A 43 -5.96 -8.93 4.09
N PRO A 44 -6.29 -9.90 4.95
CA PRO A 44 -6.10 -9.79 6.39
C PRO A 44 -4.66 -9.39 6.78
N GLY A 45 -4.52 -8.53 7.79
CA GLY A 45 -3.21 -8.07 8.28
C GLY A 45 -2.54 -6.97 7.44
N MET A 46 -3.05 -6.64 6.25
CA MET A 46 -2.46 -5.63 5.38
C MET A 46 -2.75 -4.19 5.81
N TRP A 47 -3.95 -3.96 6.34
CA TRP A 47 -4.36 -2.66 6.84
C TRP A 47 -4.97 -2.81 8.24
N PRO A 48 -4.69 -1.93 9.22
CA PRO A 48 -5.15 -2.08 10.59
C PRO A 48 -6.67 -2.10 10.80
N ALA A 49 -7.45 -1.66 9.82
CA ALA A 49 -8.89 -1.57 9.91
C ALA A 49 -9.56 -1.93 8.59
N GLN A 50 -10.69 -2.61 8.67
CA GLN A 50 -11.61 -2.93 7.59
C GLN A 50 -12.98 -2.51 8.11
N ASP A 51 -13.62 -1.60 7.40
CA ASP A 51 -14.90 -1.01 7.79
C ASP A 51 -16.05 -1.97 7.48
N VAL A 52 -17.14 -1.91 8.23
CA VAL A 52 -18.34 -2.73 7.97
C VAL A 52 -19.10 -2.32 6.71
N GLN A 53 -18.87 -1.11 6.18
CA GLN A 53 -19.52 -0.58 4.97
C GLN A 53 -18.52 -0.39 3.81
N GLN A 54 -17.91 -1.49 3.37
CA GLN A 54 -16.98 -1.49 2.23
C GLN A 54 -17.69 -1.33 0.88
N ASN A 55 -17.01 -0.68 -0.06
CA ASN A 55 -17.43 -0.59 -1.45
C ASN A 55 -16.19 -0.54 -2.35
N THR A 56 -15.66 -1.71 -2.63
CA THR A 56 -14.41 -1.91 -3.37
C THR A 56 -14.46 -1.30 -4.78
N SER A 57 -15.61 -1.30 -5.46
CA SER A 57 -15.71 -0.74 -6.82
C SER A 57 -15.57 0.78 -6.83
N VAL A 58 -16.28 1.48 -5.94
CA VAL A 58 -16.22 2.96 -5.87
C VAL A 58 -14.88 3.41 -5.29
N TYR A 59 -14.45 2.84 -4.18
CA TYR A 59 -13.24 3.29 -3.49
C TYR A 59 -11.96 2.78 -4.14
N GLY A 60 -11.99 1.62 -4.80
CA GLY A 60 -10.91 1.13 -5.67
C GLY A 60 -10.68 2.07 -6.86
N PHE A 61 -11.75 2.55 -7.51
CA PHE A 61 -11.63 3.58 -8.55
C PHE A 61 -10.94 4.86 -8.03
N VAL A 62 -11.33 5.34 -6.85
CA VAL A 62 -10.71 6.52 -6.21
C VAL A 62 -9.24 6.26 -5.91
N LEU A 63 -8.90 5.07 -5.39
CA LEU A 63 -7.53 4.66 -5.12
C LEU A 63 -6.69 4.70 -6.41
N HIS A 64 -7.14 4.06 -7.48
CA HIS A 64 -6.45 4.05 -8.78
C HIS A 64 -6.27 5.45 -9.36
N ALA A 65 -7.31 6.28 -9.29
CA ALA A 65 -7.25 7.66 -9.76
C ALA A 65 -6.19 8.48 -9.00
N LEU A 66 -6.23 8.46 -7.67
CA LEU A 66 -5.31 9.25 -6.86
C LEU A 66 -3.88 8.70 -6.89
N HIS A 67 -3.72 7.38 -6.90
CA HIS A 67 -2.41 6.73 -6.92
C HIS A 67 -1.68 6.97 -8.25
N GLY A 68 -2.41 6.90 -9.38
CA GLY A 68 -1.83 6.89 -10.72
C GLY A 68 -1.01 8.11 -11.14
N PHE A 69 -1.23 9.30 -10.55
CA PHE A 69 -0.49 10.52 -10.93
C PHE A 69 0.17 11.26 -9.76
N ARG A 70 -0.30 11.06 -8.52
CA ARG A 70 0.09 11.90 -7.38
C ARG A 70 1.56 11.74 -7.01
N LEU A 71 2.08 10.52 -6.97
CA LEU A 71 3.49 10.25 -6.66
C LEU A 71 4.43 10.77 -7.75
N PRO A 72 4.19 10.49 -9.05
CA PRO A 72 4.95 11.09 -10.16
C PRO A 72 4.98 12.62 -10.13
N LEU A 73 3.84 13.26 -9.81
CA LEU A 73 3.77 14.71 -9.62
C LEU A 73 4.77 15.20 -8.56
N PHE A 74 4.83 14.54 -7.40
CA PHE A 74 5.78 14.89 -6.34
C PHE A 74 7.24 14.75 -6.78
N PHE A 75 7.59 13.67 -7.47
CA PHE A 75 8.96 13.47 -7.93
C PHE A 75 9.37 14.52 -8.96
N MET A 76 8.48 14.88 -9.88
CA MET A 76 8.70 15.99 -10.82
C MET A 76 8.92 17.32 -10.10
N MET A 77 8.06 17.65 -9.12
CA MET A 77 8.24 18.86 -8.31
C MET A 77 9.56 18.84 -7.53
N SER A 78 9.97 17.70 -7.02
CA SER A 78 11.23 17.54 -6.30
C SER A 78 12.45 17.74 -7.20
N GLY A 79 12.40 17.25 -8.44
CA GLY A 79 13.40 17.50 -9.47
C GLY A 79 13.58 18.99 -9.76
N PHE A 80 12.46 19.69 -9.99
CA PHE A 80 12.45 21.13 -10.22
C PHE A 80 13.14 21.92 -9.10
N PHE A 81 12.74 21.67 -7.85
CA PHE A 81 13.34 22.35 -6.70
C PHE A 81 14.79 21.92 -6.42
N THR A 82 15.19 20.71 -6.82
CA THR A 82 16.58 20.24 -6.73
C THR A 82 17.49 21.03 -7.65
N THR A 83 17.11 21.19 -8.92
CA THR A 83 17.87 22.02 -9.86
C THR A 83 17.87 23.47 -9.43
N MET A 84 16.74 24.00 -8.95
CA MET A 84 16.68 25.37 -8.41
C MET A 84 17.71 25.59 -7.30
N LEU A 85 17.75 24.68 -6.33
CA LEU A 85 18.67 24.78 -5.20
C LEU A 85 20.13 24.62 -5.63
N TRP A 86 20.41 23.69 -6.53
CA TRP A 86 21.73 23.48 -7.12
C TRP A 86 22.23 24.75 -7.80
N ARG A 87 21.44 25.35 -8.70
CA ARG A 87 21.85 26.57 -9.42
C ARG A 87 22.00 27.78 -8.49
N LYS A 88 21.15 27.90 -7.46
CA LYS A 88 21.21 29.03 -6.52
C LYS A 88 22.34 28.93 -5.50
N ARG A 89 22.74 27.71 -5.10
CA ARG A 89 23.64 27.51 -3.93
C ARG A 89 24.85 26.63 -4.19
N GLY A 90 24.94 25.98 -5.35
CA GLY A 90 26.00 25.04 -5.71
C GLY A 90 25.82 23.64 -5.11
N LEU A 91 26.66 22.71 -5.56
CA LEU A 91 26.55 21.26 -5.28
C LEU A 91 26.75 20.93 -3.79
N ARG A 92 27.76 21.51 -3.15
CA ARG A 92 28.06 21.25 -1.72
C ARG A 92 26.89 21.63 -0.82
N LYS A 93 26.30 22.82 -1.05
CA LYS A 93 25.13 23.29 -0.28
C LYS A 93 23.86 22.51 -0.61
N LEU A 94 23.72 21.99 -1.84
CA LEU A 94 22.64 21.07 -2.18
C LEU A 94 22.71 19.79 -1.33
N ILE A 95 23.87 19.12 -1.29
CA ILE A 95 24.06 17.88 -0.55
C ILE A 95 23.76 18.10 0.93
N ALA A 96 24.38 19.12 1.55
CA ALA A 96 24.15 19.45 2.95
C ALA A 96 22.67 19.77 3.24
N HIS A 97 22.01 20.50 2.34
CA HIS A 97 20.59 20.81 2.47
C HIS A 97 19.72 19.56 2.35
N ARG A 98 19.97 18.69 1.37
CA ARG A 98 19.18 17.47 1.13
C ARG A 98 19.38 16.44 2.25
N ALA A 99 20.61 16.29 2.75
CA ALA A 99 20.89 15.48 3.94
C ALA A 99 20.08 15.96 5.15
N LYS A 100 20.09 17.28 5.42
CA LYS A 100 19.34 17.87 6.54
C LYS A 100 17.82 17.80 6.36
N ARG A 101 17.32 17.79 5.13
CA ARG A 101 15.90 17.98 4.79
C ARG A 101 15.17 16.73 4.33
N ILE A 102 15.89 15.65 4.06
CA ILE A 102 15.31 14.40 3.56
C ILE A 102 15.86 13.26 4.39
N LEU A 103 17.18 13.07 4.40
CA LEU A 103 17.80 11.95 5.11
C LEU A 103 17.61 12.03 6.63
N LEU A 104 17.83 13.20 7.22
CA LEU A 104 17.65 13.38 8.66
C LEU A 104 16.18 13.17 9.11
N PRO A 105 15.16 13.80 8.47
CA PRO A 105 13.76 13.48 8.74
C PRO A 105 13.41 12.01 8.52
N LEU A 106 13.94 11.38 7.47
CA LEU A 106 13.72 9.96 7.21
C LEU A 106 14.15 9.11 8.42
N VAL A 107 15.39 9.28 8.89
CA VAL A 107 15.92 8.51 10.02
C VAL A 107 15.17 8.84 11.32
N VAL A 108 15.01 10.12 11.65
CA VAL A 108 14.37 10.54 12.91
C VAL A 108 12.91 10.12 12.97
N CYS A 109 12.16 10.33 11.88
CA CYS A 109 10.74 10.03 11.86
C CYS A 109 10.50 8.52 11.71
N TRP A 110 11.43 7.76 11.16
CA TRP A 110 11.33 6.30 11.13
C TRP A 110 11.21 5.73 12.55
N PHE A 111 12.07 6.15 13.48
CA PHE A 111 11.99 5.71 14.88
C PHE A 111 10.71 6.15 15.61
N ALA A 112 10.02 7.19 15.14
CA ALA A 112 8.79 7.68 15.76
C ALA A 112 7.52 7.09 15.13
N VAL A 113 7.47 7.05 13.79
CA VAL A 113 6.30 6.63 13.02
C VAL A 113 6.20 5.11 12.99
N TRP A 114 7.32 4.39 12.86
CA TRP A 114 7.30 2.93 12.74
C TRP A 114 6.69 2.24 13.96
N PRO A 115 7.10 2.55 15.22
CA PRO A 115 6.44 1.97 16.40
C PRO A 115 4.97 2.37 16.50
N ALA A 116 4.61 3.61 16.14
CA ALA A 116 3.22 4.05 16.14
C ALA A 116 2.34 3.26 15.17
N LEU A 117 2.86 2.95 13.96
CA LEU A 117 2.16 2.11 13.00
C LEU A 117 1.98 0.68 13.52
N ILE A 118 3.00 0.10 14.19
CA ILE A 118 2.89 -1.22 14.82
C ILE A 118 1.80 -1.20 15.91
N VAL A 119 1.83 -0.20 16.80
CA VAL A 119 0.84 -0.08 17.88
C VAL A 119 -0.57 0.04 17.32
N VAL A 120 -0.79 0.89 16.31
CA VAL A 120 -2.10 1.03 15.67
C VAL A 120 -2.49 -0.26 14.93
N GLY A 121 -1.54 -0.96 14.31
CA GLY A 121 -1.73 -2.28 13.72
C GLY A 121 -2.23 -3.31 14.74
N ILE A 122 -1.56 -3.40 15.89
CA ILE A 122 -1.96 -4.31 16.99
C ILE A 122 -3.32 -3.93 17.55
N VAL A 123 -3.58 -2.64 17.82
CA VAL A 123 -4.87 -2.16 18.33
C VAL A 123 -5.99 -2.43 17.31
N GLY A 124 -5.70 -2.22 16.03
CA GLY A 124 -6.61 -2.51 14.93
C GLY A 124 -6.95 -3.99 14.84
N ALA A 125 -5.92 -4.85 14.83
CA ALA A 125 -6.05 -6.30 14.80
C ALA A 125 -6.81 -6.85 16.02
N ASN A 126 -6.48 -6.40 17.23
CA ASN A 126 -7.17 -6.82 18.46
C ASN A 126 -8.63 -6.36 18.50
N GLY A 127 -8.96 -5.27 17.78
CA GLY A 127 -10.33 -4.79 17.70
C GLY A 127 -11.14 -5.47 16.60
N GLN A 128 -10.50 -5.98 15.54
CA GLN A 128 -11.18 -6.78 14.52
C GLN A 128 -11.36 -8.17 15.11
N ALA A 129 -12.43 -8.37 15.88
CA ALA A 129 -12.85 -9.72 16.26
C ALA A 129 -13.13 -10.49 14.97
N ASN A 130 -12.10 -11.17 14.48
CA ASN A 130 -12.24 -12.02 13.32
C ASN A 130 -12.87 -13.33 13.83
N ILE A 131 -13.79 -13.87 13.04
CA ILE A 131 -14.54 -15.06 13.43
C ILE A 131 -13.61 -16.26 13.73
N TRP A 132 -12.40 -16.27 13.15
CA TRP A 132 -11.41 -17.34 13.29
C TRP A 132 -10.75 -17.38 14.67
N ASP A 133 -10.31 -16.23 15.20
CA ASP A 133 -9.72 -16.08 16.52
C ASP A 133 -10.80 -16.25 17.59
N ALA A 134 -12.00 -15.72 17.34
CA ALA A 134 -13.14 -15.96 18.21
C ALA A 134 -13.47 -17.46 18.28
N ALA A 135 -13.45 -18.16 17.14
CA ALA A 135 -13.68 -19.59 17.08
C ALA A 135 -12.55 -20.43 17.69
N ALA A 136 -11.28 -20.10 17.41
CA ALA A 136 -10.12 -20.80 17.93
C ALA A 136 -9.95 -20.64 19.45
N ASN A 137 -10.49 -19.57 20.04
CA ASN A 137 -10.40 -19.29 21.48
C ASN A 137 -11.74 -19.51 22.22
N GLY A 138 -12.77 -20.06 21.56
CA GLY A 138 -14.03 -20.41 22.23
C GLY A 138 -14.91 -19.23 22.65
N LYS A 139 -14.76 -18.07 22.00
CA LYS A 139 -15.49 -16.84 22.37
C LYS A 139 -16.85 -16.76 21.67
N ALA A 140 -17.85 -17.48 22.19
CA ALA A 140 -19.19 -17.54 21.61
C ALA A 140 -19.83 -16.16 21.35
N ASP A 141 -19.72 -15.22 22.30
CA ASP A 141 -20.26 -13.86 22.16
C ASP A 141 -19.65 -13.04 20.99
N GLU A 142 -18.39 -13.31 20.62
CA GLU A 142 -17.73 -12.65 19.49
C GLU A 142 -18.17 -13.29 18.16
N VAL A 143 -18.33 -14.62 18.14
CA VAL A 143 -18.84 -15.37 16.98
C VAL A 143 -20.30 -15.00 16.69
N GLU A 144 -21.16 -14.96 17.70
CA GLU A 144 -22.57 -14.57 17.58
C GLU A 144 -22.72 -13.15 17.02
N ARG A 145 -21.94 -12.19 17.54
CA ARG A 145 -21.95 -10.82 17.04
C ARG A 145 -21.53 -10.71 15.58
N TYR A 146 -20.52 -11.47 15.17
CA TYR A 146 -20.06 -11.52 13.78
C TYR A 146 -21.15 -12.10 12.86
N LEU A 147 -21.74 -13.23 13.22
CA LEU A 147 -22.77 -13.90 12.43
C LEU A 147 -24.06 -13.05 12.36
N ALA A 148 -24.50 -12.47 13.49
CA ALA A 148 -25.66 -11.58 13.55
C ALA A 148 -25.50 -10.30 12.72
N SER A 149 -24.26 -9.87 12.44
CA SER A 149 -23.96 -8.74 11.56
C SER A 149 -24.01 -9.07 10.06
N GLY A 150 -24.37 -10.31 9.70
CA GLY A 150 -24.38 -10.82 8.32
C GLY A 150 -23.02 -11.36 7.86
N GLY A 151 -22.12 -11.67 8.80
CA GLY A 151 -20.82 -12.26 8.51
C GLY A 151 -20.93 -13.69 7.97
N ASP A 152 -20.02 -14.06 7.08
CA ASP A 152 -19.98 -15.39 6.46
C ASP A 152 -19.48 -16.45 7.44
N SER A 153 -20.31 -17.46 7.73
CA SER A 153 -19.94 -18.61 8.57
C SER A 153 -18.90 -19.52 7.91
N GLU A 154 -18.74 -19.44 6.58
CA GLU A 154 -17.77 -20.20 5.79
C GLU A 154 -16.51 -19.39 5.46
N ALA A 155 -16.31 -18.25 6.11
CA ALA A 155 -15.15 -17.39 5.88
C ALA A 155 -13.85 -18.20 6.07
N ARG A 156 -12.99 -18.22 5.05
CA ARG A 156 -11.77 -19.04 5.05
C ARG A 156 -10.56 -18.27 5.56
N PHE A 157 -9.73 -18.94 6.35
CA PHE A 157 -8.50 -18.41 6.92
C PHE A 157 -7.31 -19.33 6.69
N ASP A 158 -6.16 -18.70 6.42
CA ASP A 158 -4.88 -19.37 6.30
C ASP A 158 -4.15 -19.31 7.64
N LEU A 159 -3.90 -20.48 8.23
CA LEU A 159 -3.25 -20.60 9.53
C LEU A 159 -1.82 -20.03 9.49
N PRO A 160 -1.36 -19.35 10.56
CA PRO A 160 0.01 -18.86 10.64
C PRO A 160 1.03 -20.01 10.46
N GLY A 161 1.87 -19.91 9.43
CA GLY A 161 2.86 -20.95 9.10
C GLY A 161 2.40 -22.04 8.14
N ILE A 162 1.12 -22.04 7.72
CA ILE A 162 0.57 -22.94 6.69
C ILE A 162 -0.22 -22.11 5.66
N PRO A 163 0.47 -21.39 4.75
CA PRO A 163 -0.20 -20.60 3.72
C PRO A 163 -1.06 -21.49 2.82
N GLY A 164 -2.29 -21.05 2.54
CA GLY A 164 -3.28 -21.80 1.78
C GLY A 164 -4.08 -22.84 2.57
N SER A 165 -4.10 -22.82 3.91
CA SER A 165 -4.89 -23.80 4.67
C SER A 165 -6.39 -23.69 4.44
N GLY A 166 -6.91 -22.50 4.13
CA GLY A 166 -8.32 -22.27 3.82
C GLY A 166 -9.31 -22.87 4.82
N ALA A 167 -8.96 -22.88 6.10
CA ALA A 167 -9.75 -23.45 7.18
C ALA A 167 -10.94 -22.53 7.48
N THR A 168 -12.11 -23.10 7.73
CA THR A 168 -13.30 -22.34 8.16
C THR A 168 -13.28 -22.14 9.69
N PRO A 169 -14.10 -21.24 10.24
CA PRO A 169 -14.18 -21.06 11.69
C PRO A 169 -14.59 -22.35 12.39
N LEU A 170 -15.41 -23.19 11.72
CA LEU A 170 -15.80 -24.50 12.22
C LEU A 170 -14.57 -25.40 12.45
N HIS A 171 -13.64 -25.47 11.49
CA HIS A 171 -12.39 -26.24 11.65
C HIS A 171 -11.59 -25.83 12.90
N LEU A 172 -11.54 -24.53 13.19
CA LEU A 172 -10.82 -23.98 14.33
C LEU A 172 -11.53 -24.26 15.66
N ALA A 173 -12.87 -24.13 15.68
CA ALA A 173 -13.69 -24.42 16.85
C ALA A 173 -13.56 -25.90 17.27
N VAL A 174 -13.68 -26.84 16.32
CA VAL A 174 -13.53 -28.27 16.64
C VAL A 174 -12.09 -28.67 16.98
N ALA A 175 -11.07 -28.06 16.38
CA ALA A 175 -9.67 -28.34 16.81
C ALA A 175 -9.39 -27.83 18.23
N GLY A 176 -9.97 -26.67 18.58
CA GLY A 176 -9.91 -26.10 19.91
C GLY A 176 -10.67 -26.87 20.98
N GLY A 177 -11.68 -27.67 20.58
CA GLY A 177 -12.62 -28.31 21.52
C GLY A 177 -13.57 -27.28 22.13
N HIS A 178 -14.12 -26.40 21.30
CA HIS A 178 -15.05 -25.34 21.72
C HIS A 178 -16.46 -25.72 21.28
N GLU A 179 -17.15 -26.55 22.06
CA GLU A 179 -18.43 -27.17 21.70
C GLU A 179 -19.54 -26.14 21.51
N GLU A 180 -19.57 -25.10 22.35
CA GLU A 180 -20.55 -24.01 22.28
C GLU A 180 -20.44 -23.25 20.96
N VAL A 181 -19.21 -22.88 20.57
CA VAL A 181 -18.96 -22.22 19.28
C VAL A 181 -19.24 -23.17 18.10
N THR A 182 -18.90 -24.45 18.24
CA THR A 182 -19.15 -25.46 17.19
C THR A 182 -20.64 -25.57 16.89
N LYS A 183 -21.49 -25.65 17.91
CA LYS A 183 -22.95 -25.65 17.77
C LYS A 183 -23.45 -24.34 17.15
N LEU A 184 -22.96 -23.20 17.66
CA LEU A 184 -23.35 -21.89 17.17
C LEU A 184 -23.09 -21.70 15.67
N LEU A 185 -21.93 -22.14 15.19
CA LEU A 185 -21.56 -22.08 13.76
C LEU A 185 -22.45 -23.00 12.90
N LEU A 186 -22.75 -24.20 13.38
CA LEU A 186 -23.63 -25.16 12.68
C LEU A 186 -25.08 -24.65 12.61
N GLU A 187 -25.58 -24.05 13.68
CA GLU A 187 -26.92 -23.42 13.71
C GLU A 187 -27.05 -22.27 12.70
N HIS A 188 -25.95 -21.55 12.46
CA HIS A 188 -25.85 -20.50 11.44
C HIS A 188 -25.45 -21.02 10.04
N GLY A 189 -25.57 -22.33 9.80
CA GLY A 189 -25.44 -22.93 8.47
C GLY A 189 -24.01 -23.16 8.00
N ALA A 190 -23.02 -23.22 8.91
CA ALA A 190 -21.69 -23.67 8.55
C ALA A 190 -21.74 -25.09 7.93
N ASN A 191 -20.99 -25.32 6.86
CA ASN A 191 -20.94 -26.59 6.17
C ASN A 191 -20.10 -27.60 6.99
N VAL A 192 -20.79 -28.57 7.59
CA VAL A 192 -20.19 -29.65 8.38
C VAL A 192 -19.16 -30.49 7.60
N ASN A 193 -19.26 -30.51 6.26
CA ASN A 193 -18.37 -31.23 5.35
C ASN A 193 -17.45 -30.30 4.54
N SER A 194 -17.22 -29.07 5.02
CA SER A 194 -16.32 -28.12 4.36
C SER A 194 -14.91 -28.71 4.27
N ILE A 195 -14.23 -28.52 3.14
CA ILE A 195 -12.90 -29.06 2.89
C ILE A 195 -11.86 -27.95 3.06
N ALA A 196 -10.88 -28.15 3.96
CA ALA A 196 -9.72 -27.28 4.08
C ALA A 196 -8.92 -27.27 2.77
N LYS A 197 -8.24 -26.16 2.47
CA LYS A 197 -7.40 -26.01 1.27
C LYS A 197 -5.93 -26.39 1.52
N ASP A 198 -5.59 -26.80 2.74
CA ASP A 198 -4.28 -27.34 3.06
C ASP A 198 -3.98 -28.62 2.25
N ARG A 199 -2.72 -29.06 2.29
CA ARG A 199 -2.31 -30.31 1.64
C ARG A 199 -3.09 -31.52 2.15
N ASP A 200 -3.52 -31.47 3.40
CA ASP A 200 -4.25 -32.54 4.04
C ASP A 200 -5.72 -32.57 3.62
N ARG A 201 -6.28 -31.51 3.02
CA ARG A 201 -7.67 -31.42 2.54
C ARG A 201 -8.70 -31.99 3.52
N GLY A 202 -8.46 -31.83 4.82
CA GLY A 202 -9.28 -32.44 5.87
C GLY A 202 -10.61 -31.72 6.04
N THR A 203 -11.64 -32.47 6.47
CA THR A 203 -12.93 -31.91 6.92
C THR A 203 -12.87 -31.54 8.42
N PRO A 204 -13.86 -30.80 8.99
CA PRO A 204 -13.95 -30.56 10.42
C PRO A 204 -13.85 -31.84 11.25
N LEU A 205 -14.42 -32.95 10.75
CA LEU A 205 -14.37 -34.26 11.43
C LEU A 205 -12.94 -34.82 11.47
N HIS A 206 -12.16 -34.70 10.41
CA HIS A 206 -10.74 -35.08 10.41
C HIS A 206 -9.94 -34.24 11.42
N TRP A 207 -10.25 -32.95 11.56
CA TRP A 207 -9.57 -32.06 12.51
C TRP A 207 -9.94 -32.40 13.96
N ALA A 208 -11.21 -32.67 14.24
CA ALA A 208 -11.69 -33.09 15.57
C ALA A 208 -11.01 -34.40 16.01
N VAL A 209 -10.88 -35.38 15.10
CA VAL A 209 -10.20 -36.65 15.39
C VAL A 209 -8.70 -36.44 15.61
N ARG A 210 -8.01 -35.69 14.75
CA ARG A 210 -6.56 -35.41 14.93
C ARG A 210 -6.27 -34.66 16.23
N ALA A 211 -7.17 -33.76 16.63
CA ALA A 211 -7.09 -33.04 17.88
C ALA A 211 -7.63 -33.82 19.09
N GLN A 212 -8.11 -35.05 18.89
CA GLN A 212 -8.67 -35.94 19.92
C GLN A 212 -9.82 -35.31 20.74
N ARG A 213 -10.72 -34.59 20.06
CA ARG A 213 -11.87 -33.91 20.67
C ARG A 213 -13.14 -34.75 20.52
N LEU A 214 -13.40 -35.66 21.46
CA LEU A 214 -14.53 -36.60 21.40
C LEU A 214 -15.89 -35.89 21.30
N GLU A 215 -16.16 -34.90 22.15
CA GLU A 215 -17.44 -34.18 22.17
C GLU A 215 -17.68 -33.42 20.86
N SER A 216 -16.61 -32.85 20.29
CA SER A 216 -16.62 -32.24 18.96
C SER A 216 -16.90 -33.26 17.84
N VAL A 217 -16.36 -34.49 17.93
CA VAL A 217 -16.67 -35.59 17.00
C VAL A 217 -18.14 -35.99 17.11
N GLU A 218 -18.68 -36.09 18.32
CA GLU A 218 -20.11 -36.39 18.55
C GLU A 218 -21.01 -35.34 17.89
N ILE A 219 -20.77 -34.06 18.17
CA ILE A 219 -21.54 -32.93 17.62
C ILE A 219 -21.51 -32.93 16.08
N LEU A 220 -20.33 -33.14 15.48
CA LEU A 220 -20.20 -33.15 14.01
C LEU A 220 -20.93 -34.34 13.37
N VAL A 221 -20.83 -35.54 13.97
CA VAL A 221 -21.53 -36.74 13.46
C VAL A 221 -23.04 -36.57 13.59
N GLU A 222 -23.53 -36.02 14.70
CA GLU A 222 -24.95 -35.69 14.87
C GLU A 222 -25.44 -34.63 13.88
N ALA A 223 -24.56 -33.69 13.50
CA ALA A 223 -24.82 -32.68 12.48
C ALA A 223 -24.71 -33.18 11.04
N GLY A 224 -24.45 -34.48 10.82
CA GLY A 224 -24.41 -35.09 9.49
C GLY A 224 -23.05 -35.02 8.79
N ALA A 225 -21.95 -34.97 9.54
CA ALA A 225 -20.60 -35.13 8.98
C ALA A 225 -20.46 -36.48 8.27
N ASP A 226 -19.82 -36.48 7.09
CA ASP A 226 -19.50 -37.69 6.35
C ASP A 226 -18.32 -38.42 7.01
N ILE A 227 -18.64 -39.52 7.69
CA ILE A 227 -17.68 -40.39 8.39
C ILE A 227 -16.77 -41.17 7.43
N HIS A 228 -17.08 -41.18 6.13
CA HIS A 228 -16.31 -41.85 5.08
C HIS A 228 -15.55 -40.88 4.18
N ALA A 229 -15.60 -39.57 4.47
CA ALA A 229 -14.85 -38.58 3.71
C ALA A 229 -13.35 -38.90 3.76
N GLU A 230 -12.67 -38.78 2.63
CA GLU A 230 -11.22 -39.01 2.53
C GLU A 230 -10.49 -37.67 2.53
N ASP A 231 -9.45 -37.56 3.36
CA ASP A 231 -8.54 -36.43 3.35
C ASP A 231 -7.61 -36.47 2.12
N GLY A 232 -6.75 -35.47 1.95
CA GLY A 232 -5.80 -35.34 0.86
C GLY A 232 -4.74 -36.46 0.79
N ASN A 233 -4.61 -37.25 1.86
CA ASN A 233 -3.75 -38.43 1.93
C ASN A 233 -4.54 -39.74 1.76
N GLY A 234 -5.87 -39.67 1.55
CA GLY A 234 -6.75 -40.82 1.39
C GLY A 234 -7.17 -41.47 2.71
N HIS A 235 -6.94 -40.81 3.85
CA HIS A 235 -7.36 -41.33 5.16
C HIS A 235 -8.79 -40.92 5.46
N THR A 236 -9.58 -41.84 6.01
CA THR A 236 -10.86 -41.50 6.64
C THR A 236 -10.64 -40.97 8.07
N PRO A 237 -11.64 -40.31 8.69
CA PRO A 237 -11.56 -39.95 10.09
C PRO A 237 -11.31 -41.16 11.01
N HIS A 238 -11.78 -42.35 10.64
CA HIS A 238 -11.52 -43.58 11.39
C HIS A 238 -10.05 -44.01 11.31
N ASP A 239 -9.44 -43.98 10.11
CA ASP A 239 -8.03 -44.34 9.92
C ASP A 239 -7.10 -43.38 10.70
N LEU A 240 -7.48 -42.10 10.79
CA LEU A 240 -6.77 -41.13 11.63
C LEU A 240 -6.93 -41.41 13.13
N ALA A 241 -8.03 -42.00 13.58
CA ALA A 241 -8.22 -42.35 14.98
C ALA A 241 -7.33 -43.54 15.41
N THR A 242 -7.03 -44.47 14.49
CA THR A 242 -6.20 -45.65 14.74
C THR A 242 -4.70 -45.42 14.50
N GLY A 243 -4.32 -44.49 13.61
CA GLY A 243 -2.92 -44.20 13.25
C GLY A 243 -2.17 -43.20 14.15
N VAL A 244 -2.84 -42.49 15.06
CA VAL A 244 -2.19 -41.50 15.97
C VAL A 244 -1.50 -42.22 17.15
N LYS A 245 -0.19 -42.00 17.34
CA LYS A 245 0.55 -42.55 18.51
C LYS A 245 -0.14 -42.11 19.82
N PRO A 246 -0.31 -43.01 20.81
CA PRO A 246 -1.46 -42.93 21.69
C PRO A 246 -1.25 -41.94 22.85
N VAL A 247 -2.31 -41.20 23.16
CA VAL A 247 -2.75 -41.05 24.55
C VAL A 247 -3.81 -42.16 24.72
N GLU A 248 -3.42 -43.28 25.34
CA GLU A 248 -3.97 -44.63 25.13
C GLU A 248 -5.49 -44.84 25.30
N GLU A 249 -6.23 -43.93 25.94
CA GLU A 249 -7.67 -44.11 26.19
C GLU A 249 -8.58 -43.34 25.22
N MET A 250 -8.19 -42.15 24.77
CA MET A 250 -9.09 -41.27 24.02
C MET A 250 -9.21 -41.66 22.55
N SER A 251 -8.09 -42.03 21.91
CA SER A 251 -8.10 -42.47 20.50
C SER A 251 -8.88 -43.78 20.31
N ALA A 252 -8.74 -44.71 21.25
CA ALA A 252 -9.51 -45.95 21.29
C ALA A 252 -11.02 -45.69 21.46
N THR A 253 -11.39 -44.70 22.28
CA THR A 253 -12.79 -44.30 22.49
C THR A 253 -13.38 -43.65 21.23
N ILE A 254 -12.64 -42.75 20.58
CA ILE A 254 -13.07 -42.11 19.32
C ILE A 254 -13.20 -43.16 18.19
N ALA A 255 -12.23 -44.07 18.07
CA ALA A 255 -12.29 -45.16 17.10
C ALA A 255 -13.49 -46.09 17.36
N ALA A 256 -13.73 -46.47 18.62
CA ALA A 256 -14.89 -47.27 19.01
C ALA A 256 -16.22 -46.55 18.73
N TYR A 257 -16.29 -45.23 18.96
CA TYR A 257 -17.45 -44.42 18.65
C TYR A 257 -17.72 -44.36 17.13
N LEU A 258 -16.70 -44.09 16.32
CA LEU A 258 -16.83 -44.07 14.86
C LEU A 258 -17.18 -45.46 14.28
N HIS A 259 -16.64 -46.53 14.87
CA HIS A 259 -17.03 -47.90 14.52
C HIS A 259 -18.49 -48.19 14.88
N SER A 260 -18.98 -47.70 16.03
CA SER A 260 -20.40 -47.81 16.40
C SER A 260 -21.34 -47.10 15.42
N LYS A 261 -20.81 -46.16 14.64
CA LYS A 261 -21.52 -45.42 13.58
C LYS A 261 -21.26 -45.95 12.16
N GLY A 262 -20.49 -47.03 12.01
CA GLY A 262 -20.37 -47.79 10.74
C GLY A 262 -19.06 -47.63 9.95
N ALA A 263 -17.98 -47.12 10.54
CA ALA A 263 -16.68 -46.98 9.85
C ALA A 263 -15.88 -48.30 9.71
N THR A 264 -15.01 -48.41 8.70
CA THR A 264 -14.16 -49.60 8.37
C THR A 264 -12.72 -49.21 8.04
N GLU A 265 -11.71 -50.03 8.39
CA GLU A 265 -10.25 -49.74 8.25
C GLU A 265 -9.68 -49.82 6.82
N ARG A 266 -8.69 -48.94 6.51
CA ARG A 266 -7.75 -49.08 5.37
C ARG A 266 -6.30 -48.72 5.77
N ASP A 267 -5.31 -49.39 5.16
CA ASP A 267 -3.87 -49.20 5.41
C ASP A 267 -3.19 -48.30 4.36
N ILE A 268 -2.50 -47.22 4.76
CA ILE A 268 -1.50 -46.47 3.94
C ILE A 268 -0.36 -45.88 4.80
N GLU A 269 0.88 -45.95 4.28
CA GLU A 269 2.15 -45.52 4.89
C GLU A 269 2.71 -44.26 4.19
N VAL A 270 3.26 -43.28 4.93
CA VAL A 270 3.69 -41.96 4.40
C VAL A 270 5.17 -41.66 4.67
N GLU A 271 5.92 -41.27 3.63
CA GLU A 271 7.31 -40.78 3.70
C GLU A 271 7.38 -39.26 3.39
N ARG A 272 8.04 -38.46 4.25
CA ARG A 272 8.22 -37.00 4.10
C ARG A 272 9.69 -36.68 3.77
N SER A 273 9.93 -35.94 2.68
CA SER A 273 11.27 -35.46 2.32
C SER A 273 11.45 -33.96 2.56
N SER A 274 12.66 -33.62 3.00
CA SER A 274 13.16 -32.29 3.39
C SER A 274 13.85 -31.57 2.22
N VAL A 275 13.50 -30.31 1.96
CA VAL A 275 14.28 -29.42 1.07
C VAL A 275 14.34 -28.02 1.67
N VAL A 276 15.38 -27.72 2.46
CA VAL A 276 15.65 -26.36 2.97
C VAL A 276 17.15 -26.11 3.02
N SER A 277 17.71 -25.46 2.00
CA SER A 277 19.02 -24.80 2.12
C SER A 277 19.26 -23.74 1.03
N ALA A 278 18.81 -23.97 -0.21
CA ALA A 278 18.96 -23.00 -1.32
C ALA A 278 17.92 -21.86 -1.31
N GLN A 279 16.72 -22.09 -0.77
CA GLN A 279 15.67 -21.06 -0.68
C GLN A 279 16.00 -19.95 0.32
N MET A 280 16.88 -20.19 1.30
CA MET A 280 17.09 -19.25 2.42
C MET A 280 17.82 -17.97 2.01
N LEU A 281 18.76 -18.04 1.06
CA LEU A 281 19.46 -16.86 0.52
C LEU A 281 18.56 -16.05 -0.43
N GLY A 282 17.76 -16.74 -1.25
CA GLY A 282 16.73 -16.12 -2.08
C GLY A 282 15.66 -15.44 -1.23
N LEU A 283 15.20 -16.10 -0.16
CA LEU A 283 14.24 -15.57 0.81
C LEU A 283 14.81 -14.38 1.59
N LEU A 284 16.09 -14.39 1.95
CA LEU A 284 16.76 -13.24 2.58
C LEU A 284 16.85 -12.03 1.64
N LEU A 285 17.24 -12.23 0.38
CA LEU A 285 17.25 -11.16 -0.63
C LEU A 285 15.82 -10.67 -0.94
N LEU A 286 14.83 -11.56 -0.94
CA LEU A 286 13.41 -11.23 -1.04
C LEU A 286 12.98 -10.39 0.17
N LEU A 287 13.32 -10.79 1.39
CA LEU A 287 13.07 -10.05 2.63
C LEU A 287 13.68 -8.65 2.58
N PHE A 288 14.91 -8.46 2.10
CA PHE A 288 15.51 -7.11 2.02
C PHE A 288 14.90 -6.21 0.93
N CYS A 289 14.41 -6.79 -0.16
CA CYS A 289 13.76 -6.06 -1.26
C CYS A 289 12.27 -5.79 -1.02
N PHE A 290 11.59 -6.63 -0.24
CA PHE A 290 10.13 -6.62 -0.08
C PHE A 290 9.65 -6.40 1.35
N ALA A 291 10.48 -6.60 2.39
CA ALA A 291 10.08 -6.20 3.74
C ALA A 291 9.89 -4.67 3.75
N PRO A 292 8.76 -4.17 4.25
CA PRO A 292 8.40 -2.77 4.16
C PRO A 292 9.17 -1.91 5.17
N PHE A 293 10.50 -1.99 5.19
CA PHE A 293 11.38 -1.32 6.16
C PHE A 293 11.03 0.15 6.34
N PHE A 294 10.72 0.85 5.26
CA PHE A 294 10.38 2.27 5.33
C PHE A 294 8.88 2.55 5.36
N ALA A 295 8.01 1.53 5.22
CA ALA A 295 6.56 1.63 4.92
C ALA A 295 6.21 2.96 4.28
N HIS A 296 5.52 3.83 5.01
CA HIS A 296 5.03 5.12 4.54
C HIS A 296 6.10 6.14 4.13
N LEU A 297 7.32 6.02 4.67
CA LEU A 297 8.46 6.88 4.40
C LEU A 297 9.28 6.45 3.16
N TRP A 298 8.85 5.42 2.43
CA TRP A 298 9.51 4.94 1.21
C TRP A 298 9.76 6.07 0.19
N PHE A 299 8.85 7.03 0.10
CA PHE A 299 8.98 8.18 -0.80
C PHE A 299 10.24 9.02 -0.50
N LEU A 300 10.59 9.24 0.78
CA LEU A 300 11.82 9.95 1.15
C LEU A 300 13.06 9.12 0.80
N TRP A 301 12.97 7.80 0.97
CA TRP A 301 14.04 6.88 0.62
C TRP A 301 14.34 6.90 -0.89
N TYR A 302 13.33 6.81 -1.74
CA TYR A 302 13.47 6.96 -3.18
C TYR A 302 14.05 8.32 -3.55
N LEU A 303 13.65 9.38 -2.86
CA LEU A 303 14.20 10.70 -3.10
C LEU A 303 15.70 10.79 -2.77
N CYS A 304 16.20 10.06 -1.77
CA CYS A 304 17.65 9.96 -1.51
C CYS A 304 18.38 9.38 -2.74
N TRP A 305 17.88 8.28 -3.30
CA TRP A 305 18.45 7.65 -4.50
C TRP A 305 18.40 8.57 -5.72
N LEU A 306 17.28 9.25 -5.95
CA LEU A 306 17.14 10.19 -7.07
C LEU A 306 18.05 11.41 -6.93
N VAL A 307 18.28 11.91 -5.71
CA VAL A 307 19.27 12.97 -5.48
C VAL A 307 20.68 12.47 -5.77
N VAL A 308 21.05 11.25 -5.35
CA VAL A 308 22.35 10.66 -5.70
C VAL A 308 22.50 10.52 -7.22
N GLY A 309 21.49 9.98 -7.90
CA GLY A 309 21.45 9.88 -9.36
C GLY A 309 21.60 11.25 -10.05
N PHE A 310 20.91 12.28 -9.54
CA PHE A 310 21.05 13.66 -10.03
C PHE A 310 22.49 14.18 -9.89
N LEU A 311 23.16 13.93 -8.77
CA LEU A 311 24.55 14.34 -8.57
C LEU A 311 25.49 13.67 -9.58
N ILE A 312 25.27 12.38 -9.87
CA ILE A 312 26.04 11.63 -10.88
C ILE A 312 25.81 12.23 -12.27
N VAL A 313 24.55 12.49 -12.64
CA VAL A 313 24.21 13.10 -13.94
C VAL A 313 24.82 14.50 -14.08
N VAL A 314 24.77 15.32 -13.04
CA VAL A 314 25.40 16.66 -13.05
C VAL A 314 26.91 16.55 -13.21
N TRP A 315 27.55 15.62 -12.49
CA TRP A 315 28.99 15.38 -12.59
C TRP A 315 29.39 14.90 -14.01
N LEU A 316 28.63 13.97 -14.59
CA LEU A 316 28.83 13.50 -15.97
C LEU A 316 28.61 14.63 -16.98
N ALA A 317 27.54 15.41 -16.84
CA ALA A 317 27.25 16.52 -17.73
C ALA A 317 28.34 17.60 -17.70
N GLN A 318 28.94 17.85 -16.52
CA GLN A 318 30.08 18.75 -16.38
C GLN A 318 31.36 18.20 -17.02
N ARG A 319 31.62 16.89 -16.90
CA ARG A 319 32.79 16.25 -17.51
C ARG A 319 32.69 16.11 -19.02
N LEU A 320 31.50 15.82 -19.54
CA LEU A 320 31.25 15.58 -20.96
C LEU A 320 30.77 16.83 -21.72
N HIS A 321 30.72 17.99 -21.03
CA HIS A 321 30.21 19.26 -21.58
C HIS A 321 28.84 19.12 -22.27
N TRP A 322 27.92 18.36 -21.64
CA TRP A 322 26.61 18.06 -22.22
C TRP A 322 25.80 19.36 -22.37
N LYS A 323 25.40 19.70 -23.60
CA LYS A 323 24.51 20.83 -23.90
C LYS A 323 23.10 20.59 -23.36
N ARG A 324 22.41 21.63 -22.88
CA ARG A 324 21.00 21.47 -22.46
C ARG A 324 20.14 20.94 -23.61
N LEU A 325 19.12 20.18 -23.24
CA LEU A 325 18.07 19.79 -24.17
C LEU A 325 17.46 21.03 -24.83
N PRO A 326 17.17 20.99 -26.15
CA PRO A 326 16.61 22.12 -26.84
C PRO A 326 15.23 22.46 -26.25
N SER A 327 14.96 23.75 -26.01
CA SER A 327 13.70 24.21 -25.40
C SER A 327 12.45 23.66 -26.09
N ARG A 328 12.48 23.48 -27.41
CA ARG A 328 11.37 22.89 -28.18
C ARG A 328 11.02 21.45 -27.75
N ALA A 329 11.99 20.66 -27.28
CA ALA A 329 11.75 19.30 -26.80
C ALA A 329 11.06 19.26 -25.41
N ILE A 330 11.09 20.37 -24.67
CA ILE A 330 10.53 20.50 -23.32
C ILE A 330 9.21 21.28 -23.35
N SER A 331 9.19 22.41 -24.06
CA SER A 331 8.13 23.42 -24.03
C SER A 331 7.01 23.18 -25.04
N SER A 332 7.24 22.35 -26.06
CA SER A 332 6.23 22.02 -27.08
C SER A 332 5.38 20.82 -26.64
N PRO A 333 4.12 20.68 -27.10
CA PRO A 333 3.39 19.40 -27.03
C PRO A 333 4.19 18.20 -27.57
N TYR A 334 5.24 18.44 -28.37
CA TYR A 334 6.17 17.39 -28.80
C TYR A 334 6.94 16.70 -27.67
N CYS A 335 6.94 17.22 -26.44
CA CYS A 335 7.56 16.53 -25.30
C CYS A 335 6.93 15.16 -25.05
N TRP A 336 5.65 14.98 -25.42
CA TRP A 336 4.94 13.71 -25.32
C TRP A 336 5.56 12.60 -26.18
N PHE A 337 6.17 12.94 -27.33
CA PHE A 337 6.77 11.96 -28.25
C PHE A 337 7.94 11.19 -27.64
N TRP A 338 8.66 11.78 -26.68
CA TRP A 338 9.77 11.11 -26.01
C TRP A 338 9.46 10.75 -24.56
N LEU A 339 8.61 11.53 -23.87
CA LEU A 339 8.21 11.23 -22.50
C LEU A 339 7.34 9.98 -22.43
N LEU A 340 6.29 9.87 -23.26
CA LEU A 340 5.37 8.72 -23.18
C LEU A 340 6.09 7.39 -23.43
N PRO A 341 6.88 7.20 -24.51
CA PRO A 341 7.53 5.92 -24.74
C PRO A 341 8.54 5.56 -23.65
N LEU A 342 9.26 6.56 -23.13
CA LEU A 342 10.24 6.34 -22.05
C LEU A 342 9.56 5.91 -20.75
N THR A 343 8.47 6.57 -20.36
CA THR A 343 7.69 6.15 -19.18
C THR A 343 6.95 4.84 -19.40
N LEU A 344 6.49 4.57 -20.62
CA LEU A 344 5.84 3.31 -20.98
C LEU A 344 6.80 2.13 -20.85
N LEU A 345 8.05 2.27 -21.31
CA LEU A 345 9.06 1.23 -21.16
C LEU A 345 9.27 0.87 -19.68
N ALA A 346 9.36 1.87 -18.81
CA ALA A 346 9.49 1.63 -17.37
C ALA A 346 8.22 0.99 -16.77
N GLN A 347 7.02 1.41 -17.21
CA GLN A 347 5.74 0.86 -16.76
C GLN A 347 5.55 -0.61 -17.19
N LEU A 348 5.96 -0.98 -18.41
CA LEU A 348 5.88 -2.35 -18.93
C LEU A 348 6.75 -3.34 -18.14
N CYS A 349 7.78 -2.84 -17.46
CA CYS A 349 8.63 -3.66 -16.59
C CYS A 349 8.08 -3.79 -15.16
N MET A 350 6.96 -3.14 -14.83
CA MET A 350 6.33 -3.21 -13.51
C MET A 350 5.27 -4.30 -13.43
N VAL A 351 5.04 -4.78 -12.21
CA VAL A 351 3.93 -5.67 -11.90
C VAL A 351 2.66 -4.81 -11.87
N GLN A 352 1.56 -5.25 -12.49
CA GLN A 352 0.53 -4.27 -12.88
C GLN A 352 -0.42 -3.89 -11.74
N THR A 353 -0.27 -2.66 -11.26
CA THR A 353 -1.38 -1.84 -10.78
C THR A 353 -1.69 -0.72 -11.79
N PHE A 354 -2.89 -0.12 -11.75
CA PHE A 354 -3.19 1.07 -12.57
C PHE A 354 -2.42 2.28 -12.03
N GLY A 355 -1.17 2.44 -12.49
CA GLY A 355 -0.20 3.40 -11.98
C GLY A 355 1.15 2.76 -11.65
N PRO A 356 2.12 3.52 -11.12
CA PRO A 356 3.40 2.95 -10.72
C PRO A 356 3.28 2.17 -9.40
N ASP A 357 4.02 1.07 -9.29
CA ASP A 357 4.14 0.33 -8.04
C ASP A 357 4.86 1.15 -6.95
N THR A 358 4.67 0.73 -5.69
CA THR A 358 5.41 1.27 -4.54
C THR A 358 6.30 0.20 -3.94
N GLY A 359 7.61 0.43 -3.93
CA GLY A 359 8.56 -0.41 -3.21
C GLY A 359 8.91 0.19 -1.86
N ALA A 360 8.61 -0.50 -0.77
CA ALA A 360 8.98 -0.08 0.60
C ALA A 360 10.24 -0.78 1.15
N GLY A 361 10.90 -1.58 0.31
CA GLY A 361 12.14 -2.30 0.63
C GLY A 361 13.36 -1.41 0.82
N LEU A 362 14.43 -2.03 1.35
CA LEU A 362 15.70 -1.35 1.58
C LEU A 362 16.38 -0.98 0.25
N ILE A 363 16.29 -1.84 -0.76
CA ILE A 363 16.80 -1.58 -2.11
C ILE A 363 15.60 -1.24 -3.01
N PRO A 364 15.54 -0.02 -3.59
CA PRO A 364 14.49 0.33 -4.54
C PRO A 364 14.48 -0.62 -5.73
N TRP A 365 13.30 -1.12 -6.10
CA TRP A 365 13.16 -1.95 -7.28
C TRP A 365 13.51 -1.13 -8.55
N PRO A 366 14.43 -1.59 -9.43
CA PRO A 366 14.96 -0.77 -10.52
C PRO A 366 13.91 -0.19 -11.49
N PRO A 367 12.88 -0.93 -11.96
CA PRO A 367 11.84 -0.38 -12.84
C PRO A 367 11.09 0.80 -12.20
N VAL A 368 10.72 0.67 -10.93
CA VAL A 368 10.01 1.71 -10.16
C VAL A 368 10.90 2.94 -9.97
N LEU A 369 12.17 2.73 -9.60
CA LEU A 369 13.13 3.83 -9.48
C LEU A 369 13.33 4.55 -10.82
N ALA A 370 13.44 3.80 -11.92
CA ALA A 370 13.60 4.35 -13.27
C ALA A 370 12.37 5.19 -13.68
N TYR A 371 11.16 4.70 -13.41
CA TYR A 371 9.92 5.43 -13.68
C TYR A 371 9.90 6.79 -12.96
N TYR A 372 10.15 6.80 -11.64
CA TYR A 372 10.19 8.06 -10.89
C TYR A 372 11.38 8.95 -11.27
N ALA A 373 12.50 8.37 -11.72
CA ALA A 373 13.64 9.12 -12.23
C ALA A 373 13.30 9.90 -13.51
N ILE A 374 12.39 9.41 -14.36
CA ILE A 374 11.94 10.15 -15.55
C ILE A 374 11.21 11.42 -15.15
N PHE A 375 10.25 11.33 -14.21
CA PHE A 375 9.52 12.49 -13.71
C PHE A 375 10.44 13.47 -12.99
N PHE A 376 11.30 12.97 -12.10
CA PHE A 376 12.31 13.78 -11.41
C PHE A 376 13.24 14.48 -12.40
N GLY A 377 13.75 13.77 -13.40
CA GLY A 377 14.62 14.30 -14.44
C GLY A 377 13.93 15.36 -15.29
N PHE A 378 12.68 15.12 -15.71
CA PHE A 378 11.89 16.11 -16.43
C PHE A 378 11.69 17.38 -15.61
N GLY A 379 11.30 17.23 -14.33
CA GLY A 379 11.23 18.34 -13.39
C GLY A 379 12.53 19.12 -13.26
N ALA A 380 13.66 18.41 -13.20
CA ALA A 380 14.99 18.99 -13.11
C ALA A 380 15.37 19.81 -14.37
N VAL A 381 14.91 19.37 -15.55
CA VAL A 381 15.13 20.04 -16.84
C VAL A 381 14.24 21.28 -17.00
N LEU A 382 13.03 21.27 -16.44
CA LEU A 382 12.10 22.41 -16.50
C LEU A 382 12.64 23.70 -15.88
N TYR A 383 13.45 23.59 -14.82
CA TYR A 383 13.95 24.78 -14.13
C TYR A 383 14.94 25.58 -15.00
N GLY A 384 14.61 26.85 -15.23
CA GLY A 384 15.43 27.80 -15.98
C GLY A 384 15.37 27.64 -17.50
N ASP A 385 14.24 27.15 -18.01
CA ASP A 385 13.77 27.42 -19.36
C ASP A 385 12.50 28.30 -19.28
N PRO A 386 12.60 29.61 -19.56
CA PRO A 386 11.46 30.53 -19.46
C PRO A 386 10.28 30.17 -20.37
N ARG A 387 10.54 29.56 -21.54
CA ARG A 387 9.47 29.15 -22.47
C ARG A 387 8.74 27.95 -21.92
N ALA A 388 9.46 26.95 -21.40
CA ALA A 388 8.84 25.79 -20.77
C ALA A 388 8.06 26.18 -19.50
N GLU A 389 8.60 27.09 -18.69
CA GLU A 389 7.91 27.62 -17.51
C GLU A 389 6.61 28.37 -17.85
N GLN A 390 6.49 28.96 -19.05
CA GLN A 390 5.29 29.66 -19.49
C GLN A 390 4.32 28.77 -20.29
N SER A 391 4.83 27.84 -21.10
CA SER A 391 4.02 27.04 -22.04
C SER A 391 3.43 25.77 -21.43
N LEU A 392 4.11 25.16 -20.46
CA LEU A 392 3.72 23.87 -19.93
C LEU A 392 2.42 23.99 -19.13
N GLY A 393 1.37 23.25 -19.50
CA GLY A 393 0.05 23.35 -18.86
C GLY A 393 -0.86 24.45 -19.41
N GLN A 394 -0.47 25.17 -20.46
CA GLN A 394 -1.39 26.13 -21.14
C GLN A 394 -2.67 25.45 -21.62
N HIS A 395 -2.57 24.20 -22.10
CA HIS A 395 -3.67 23.38 -22.58
C HIS A 395 -4.28 22.48 -21.49
N TRP A 396 -4.25 22.91 -20.22
CA TRP A 396 -4.67 22.08 -19.09
C TRP A 396 -6.08 21.52 -19.20
N LYS A 397 -7.01 22.22 -19.84
CA LYS A 397 -8.38 21.73 -20.07
C LYS A 397 -8.39 20.49 -20.95
N ILE A 398 -7.59 20.49 -22.02
CA ILE A 398 -7.46 19.35 -22.94
C ILE A 398 -6.79 18.19 -22.21
N CYS A 399 -5.71 18.47 -21.46
CA CYS A 399 -5.05 17.45 -20.64
C CYS A 399 -5.99 16.88 -19.58
N LEU A 400 -6.85 17.69 -18.95
CA LEU A 400 -7.82 17.23 -17.97
C LEU A 400 -8.87 16.31 -18.62
N LEU A 401 -9.43 16.72 -19.77
CA LEU A 401 -10.38 15.89 -20.51
C LEU A 401 -9.75 14.57 -20.96
N LEU A 402 -8.50 14.60 -21.44
CA LEU A 402 -7.76 13.40 -21.82
C LEU A 402 -7.54 12.48 -20.61
N GLY A 403 -7.14 13.01 -19.46
CA GLY A 403 -6.98 12.25 -18.22
C GLY A 403 -8.30 11.63 -17.76
N LEU A 404 -9.38 12.41 -17.72
CA LEU A 404 -10.70 11.93 -17.31
C LEU A 404 -11.29 10.89 -18.27
N ALA A 405 -10.99 10.97 -19.56
CA ALA A 405 -11.41 9.98 -20.54
C ALA A 405 -10.57 8.68 -20.49
N THR A 406 -9.27 8.79 -20.25
CA THR A 406 -8.35 7.63 -20.24
C THR A 406 -8.42 6.81 -18.97
N LEU A 407 -8.75 7.42 -17.83
CA LEU A 407 -8.91 6.75 -16.54
C LEU A 407 -9.91 5.58 -16.57
N PRO A 408 -11.21 5.77 -16.93
CA PRO A 408 -12.19 4.68 -16.90
C PRO A 408 -11.86 3.59 -17.92
N VAL A 409 -11.32 3.96 -19.10
CA VAL A 409 -10.89 2.98 -20.11
C VAL A 409 -9.74 2.13 -19.58
N GLY A 410 -8.77 2.76 -18.94
CA GLY A 410 -7.61 2.07 -18.37
C GLY A 410 -7.96 1.15 -17.20
N ILE A 411 -8.89 1.57 -16.33
CA ILE A 411 -9.41 0.73 -15.25
C ILE A 411 -10.22 -0.43 -15.81
N TRP A 412 -11.09 -0.20 -16.80
CA TRP A 412 -11.84 -1.27 -17.44
C TRP A 412 -10.93 -2.32 -18.08
N LEU A 413 -9.85 -1.90 -18.76
CA LEU A 413 -8.85 -2.81 -19.33
C LEU A 413 -8.08 -3.60 -18.26
N PHE A 414 -7.83 -2.96 -17.11
CA PHE A 414 -7.18 -3.60 -15.97
C PHE A 414 -8.08 -4.68 -15.36
N GLU A 415 -9.36 -4.35 -15.11
CA GLU A 415 -10.35 -5.25 -14.51
C GLU A 415 -10.77 -6.41 -15.44
N THR A 416 -10.75 -6.21 -16.76
CA THR A 416 -11.16 -7.24 -17.73
C THR A 416 -10.01 -8.13 -18.20
N ARG A 417 -8.81 -7.97 -17.62
CA ARG A 417 -7.61 -8.69 -18.04
C ARG A 417 -7.68 -10.19 -17.73
N PRO A 418 -7.45 -11.09 -18.71
CA PRO A 418 -7.34 -12.53 -18.48
C PRO A 418 -6.17 -12.86 -17.54
N GLY A 419 -6.40 -13.68 -16.53
CA GLY A 419 -5.42 -13.98 -15.47
C GLY A 419 -5.67 -13.27 -14.13
N GLY A 420 -6.75 -12.46 -14.04
CA GLY A 420 -7.14 -11.75 -12.81
C GLY A 420 -6.20 -10.59 -12.47
N ASN A 421 -6.43 -9.97 -11.30
CA ASN A 421 -5.55 -8.98 -10.67
C ASN A 421 -4.21 -9.62 -10.27
N MET A 422 -3.47 -10.18 -11.23
CA MET A 422 -2.28 -10.98 -10.96
C MET A 422 -1.18 -10.07 -10.42
N ILE A 423 -1.01 -10.21 -9.11
CA ILE A 423 -0.19 -9.44 -8.17
C ILE A 423 -0.79 -8.06 -7.92
N THR A 424 -1.81 -8.04 -7.06
CA THR A 424 -2.14 -6.85 -6.29
C THR A 424 -0.89 -6.35 -5.56
N LEU A 425 -0.86 -5.06 -5.20
CA LEU A 425 0.25 -4.30 -4.59
C LEU A 425 0.91 -4.98 -3.35
N PHE A 426 0.42 -6.14 -2.89
CA PHE A 426 0.74 -6.77 -1.61
C PHE A 426 0.62 -8.32 -1.57
N ASP A 427 0.50 -9.03 -2.69
CA ASP A 427 0.36 -10.51 -2.69
C ASP A 427 1.74 -11.23 -2.68
N PHE A 428 2.51 -11.06 -1.60
CA PHE A 428 3.90 -11.53 -1.52
C PHE A 428 4.17 -12.64 -0.47
N GLU A 429 3.14 -13.25 0.10
CA GLU A 429 3.32 -14.18 1.23
C GLU A 429 3.31 -15.68 0.90
N SER A 430 3.29 -16.09 -0.37
CA SER A 430 3.31 -17.51 -0.75
C SER A 430 4.59 -17.92 -1.52
N PRO A 431 5.53 -18.66 -0.89
CA PRO A 431 6.70 -19.21 -1.57
C PRO A 431 6.38 -20.36 -2.55
N THR A 432 5.11 -20.73 -2.67
CA THR A 432 4.63 -21.88 -3.43
C THR A 432 3.63 -21.50 -4.52
N VAL A 433 3.56 -20.22 -4.91
CA VAL A 433 2.86 -19.88 -6.16
C VAL A 433 3.64 -20.51 -7.29
N GLU A 434 3.11 -21.62 -7.82
CA GLU A 434 3.34 -21.97 -9.21
C GLU A 434 3.12 -20.69 -9.99
N PHE A 435 4.18 -20.08 -10.54
CA PHE A 435 4.06 -18.96 -11.47
C PHE A 435 2.96 -19.35 -12.46
N PRO A 436 1.76 -18.73 -12.41
CA PRO A 436 0.66 -19.18 -13.25
C PRO A 436 1.19 -19.10 -14.68
N ARG A 437 1.11 -20.22 -15.39
CA ARG A 437 1.65 -20.33 -16.73
C ARG A 437 1.21 -19.13 -17.54
N ARG A 438 2.22 -18.54 -18.19
CA ARG A 438 2.20 -17.39 -19.10
C ARG A 438 1.02 -17.42 -20.10
N ASP A 439 -0.11 -16.88 -19.69
CA ASP A 439 -1.06 -16.27 -20.61
C ASP A 439 -1.09 -14.75 -20.33
N LEU A 440 0.09 -14.14 -20.21
CA LEU A 440 0.23 -12.69 -20.16
C LEU A 440 -0.22 -12.18 -21.52
N ASP A 441 -1.48 -11.78 -21.65
CA ASP A 441 -1.91 -11.10 -22.86
C ASP A 441 -1.14 -9.78 -22.97
N LEU A 442 -0.09 -9.80 -23.78
CA LEU A 442 0.80 -8.66 -24.03
C LEU A 442 0.00 -7.47 -24.55
N GLY A 443 -1.12 -7.70 -25.25
CA GLY A 443 -1.99 -6.66 -25.80
C GLY A 443 -2.67 -5.84 -24.70
N THR A 444 -3.43 -6.49 -23.82
CA THR A 444 -4.07 -5.82 -22.67
C THR A 444 -3.06 -5.25 -21.69
N HIS A 445 -1.93 -5.93 -21.46
CA HIS A 445 -0.83 -5.42 -20.63
C HIS A 445 -0.27 -4.09 -21.17
N PHE A 446 0.02 -4.05 -22.47
CA PHE A 446 0.51 -2.86 -23.14
C PHE A 446 -0.51 -1.73 -23.12
N LEU A 447 -1.77 -2.04 -23.43
CA LEU A 447 -2.82 -1.02 -23.51
C LEU A 447 -3.15 -0.42 -22.14
N THR A 448 -3.19 -1.24 -21.10
CA THR A 448 -3.36 -0.78 -19.70
C THR A 448 -2.19 0.12 -19.28
N SER A 449 -0.95 -0.29 -19.58
CA SER A 449 0.25 0.52 -19.31
C SER A 449 0.21 1.86 -20.05
N LEU A 450 -0.21 1.84 -21.30
CA LEU A 450 -0.36 3.04 -22.12
C LEU A 450 -1.40 3.99 -21.53
N CYS A 451 -2.58 3.47 -21.16
CA CYS A 451 -3.62 4.25 -20.49
C CYS A 451 -3.13 4.85 -19.17
N ALA A 452 -2.44 4.09 -18.33
CA ALA A 452 -1.89 4.57 -17.06
C ALA A 452 -0.86 5.69 -17.25
N VAL A 453 0.04 5.55 -18.23
CA VAL A 453 1.06 6.55 -18.55
C VAL A 453 0.44 7.83 -19.14
N VAL A 454 -0.51 7.69 -20.06
CA VAL A 454 -1.23 8.83 -20.65
C VAL A 454 -2.03 9.54 -19.56
N TYR A 455 -2.74 8.80 -18.70
CA TYR A 455 -3.47 9.35 -17.56
C TYR A 455 -2.55 10.15 -16.63
N CYS A 456 -1.42 9.56 -16.23
CA CYS A 456 -0.45 10.17 -15.33
C CYS A 456 0.06 11.52 -15.85
N TRP A 457 0.59 11.56 -17.08
CA TRP A 457 1.09 12.79 -17.69
C TRP A 457 -0.01 13.82 -17.93
N SER A 458 -1.18 13.38 -18.38
CA SER A 458 -2.36 14.24 -18.57
C SER A 458 -2.75 14.95 -17.29
N MET A 459 -2.88 14.21 -16.18
CA MET A 459 -3.25 14.76 -14.89
C MET A 459 -2.20 15.70 -14.31
N ILE A 460 -0.91 15.37 -14.44
CA ILE A 460 0.18 16.25 -14.00
C ILE A 460 0.12 17.58 -14.73
N LEU A 461 0.05 17.57 -16.07
CA LEU A 461 0.03 18.78 -16.88
C LEU A 461 -1.26 19.58 -16.68
N ALA A 462 -2.39 18.90 -16.49
CA ALA A 462 -3.66 19.51 -16.15
C ALA A 462 -3.57 20.26 -14.82
N LEU A 463 -3.08 19.61 -13.75
CA LEU A 463 -2.97 20.22 -12.44
C LEU A 463 -1.93 21.35 -12.42
N MET A 464 -0.80 21.21 -13.10
CA MET A 464 0.16 22.30 -13.23
C MET A 464 -0.47 23.55 -13.85
N GLY A 465 -1.21 23.40 -14.95
CA GLY A 465 -1.83 24.54 -15.61
C GLY A 465 -3.02 25.12 -14.85
N LEU A 466 -3.83 24.27 -14.21
CA LEU A 466 -4.90 24.69 -13.32
C LEU A 466 -4.34 25.54 -12.16
N PHE A 467 -3.29 25.05 -11.49
CA PHE A 467 -2.70 25.76 -10.37
C PHE A 467 -1.99 27.04 -10.78
N ARG A 468 -1.35 27.05 -11.94
CA ARG A 468 -0.77 28.29 -12.49
C ARG A 468 -1.84 29.33 -12.81
N ARG A 469 -3.03 28.92 -13.25
CA ARG A 469 -4.11 29.84 -13.60
C ARG A 469 -4.75 30.48 -12.37
N TYR A 470 -4.98 29.70 -11.31
CA TYR A 470 -5.79 30.12 -10.16
C TYR A 470 -4.99 30.38 -8.87
N PHE A 471 -3.75 29.89 -8.77
CA PHE A 471 -2.91 30.00 -7.56
C PHE A 471 -1.56 30.69 -7.83
N CYS A 472 -1.50 31.60 -8.81
CA CYS A 472 -0.29 32.38 -9.11
C CYS A 472 -0.05 33.56 -8.15
N SER A 473 -1.06 33.97 -7.38
CA SER A 473 -0.98 35.08 -6.43
C SER A 473 -0.52 34.64 -5.04
N ASP A 474 0.01 35.58 -4.28
CA ASP A 474 0.40 35.31 -2.90
C ASP A 474 -0.84 35.13 -2.01
N ASN A 475 -0.95 33.97 -1.36
CA ASN A 475 -2.02 33.67 -0.41
C ASN A 475 -1.43 33.07 0.87
N ALA A 476 -1.63 33.77 1.99
CA ALA A 476 -1.11 33.36 3.29
C ALA A 476 -1.65 32.01 3.77
N ARG A 477 -2.92 31.68 3.47
CA ARG A 477 -3.54 30.41 3.87
C ARG A 477 -2.93 29.23 3.11
N ILE A 478 -2.77 29.39 1.80
CA ILE A 478 -2.17 28.35 0.94
C ILE A 478 -0.70 28.15 1.29
N ARG A 479 0.01 29.26 1.57
CA ARG A 479 1.38 29.22 2.09
C ARG A 479 1.46 28.44 3.39
N TYR A 480 0.53 28.65 4.31
CA TYR A 480 0.48 27.92 5.58
C TYR A 480 0.28 26.42 5.35
N ILE A 481 -0.70 26.04 4.52
CA ILE A 481 -0.95 24.62 4.19
C ILE A 481 0.29 24.01 3.52
N SER A 482 0.91 24.70 2.56
CA SER A 482 2.13 24.24 1.88
C SER A 482 3.32 24.09 2.82
N ASP A 483 3.50 25.04 3.75
CA ASP A 483 4.53 24.98 4.79
C ASP A 483 4.25 23.84 5.80
N SER A 484 2.99 23.46 6.01
CA SER A 484 2.61 22.34 6.88
C SER A 484 2.69 20.97 6.18
N ALA A 485 2.71 20.95 4.84
CA ALA A 485 2.53 19.73 4.05
C ALA A 485 3.57 18.64 4.34
N TYR A 486 4.81 19.02 4.64
CA TYR A 486 5.83 18.02 4.98
C TYR A 486 5.55 17.34 6.33
N TRP A 487 5.10 18.10 7.33
CA TRP A 487 4.69 17.55 8.61
C TRP A 487 3.45 16.64 8.45
N LEU A 488 2.43 17.12 7.75
CA LEU A 488 1.22 16.33 7.49
C LEU A 488 1.57 15.02 6.79
N TYR A 489 2.47 15.06 5.79
CA TYR A 489 2.92 13.85 5.10
C TYR A 489 3.58 12.83 6.05
N VAL A 490 4.47 13.27 6.95
CA VAL A 490 5.19 12.34 7.85
C VAL A 490 4.27 11.72 8.89
N ALA A 491 3.33 12.51 9.44
CA ALA A 491 2.59 12.13 10.64
C ALA A 491 1.15 11.63 10.40
N HIS A 492 0.61 11.71 9.19
CA HIS A 492 -0.81 11.39 8.98
C HIS A 492 -1.15 9.91 9.08
N LEU A 493 -0.26 9.01 8.64
CA LEU A 493 -0.66 7.60 8.47
C LEU A 493 -1.10 6.93 9.79
N PRO A 494 -0.34 7.00 10.91
CA PRO A 494 -0.80 6.42 12.17
C PRO A 494 -2.12 7.02 12.65
N LEU A 495 -2.32 8.32 12.45
CA LEU A 495 -3.54 9.01 12.87
C LEU A 495 -4.75 8.60 12.02
N ILE A 496 -4.58 8.48 10.70
CA ILE A 496 -5.65 7.99 9.81
C ILE A 496 -6.04 6.57 10.20
N GLN A 497 -5.06 5.68 10.36
CA GLN A 497 -5.32 4.29 10.73
C GLN A 497 -6.02 4.21 12.09
N PHE A 498 -5.59 5.01 13.06
CA PHE A 498 -6.25 5.08 14.36
C PHE A 498 -7.71 5.58 14.24
N MET A 499 -7.95 6.63 13.46
CA MET A 499 -9.31 7.14 13.21
C MET A 499 -10.18 6.10 12.50
N GLN A 500 -9.63 5.33 11.56
CA GLN A 500 -10.34 4.23 10.90
C GLN A 500 -10.73 3.13 11.89
N VAL A 501 -9.82 2.74 12.80
CA VAL A 501 -10.12 1.76 13.86
C VAL A 501 -11.26 2.27 14.76
N LEU A 502 -11.31 3.57 15.07
CA LEU A 502 -12.36 4.13 15.93
C LEU A 502 -13.76 4.16 15.29
N VAL A 503 -13.85 4.37 13.98
CA VAL A 503 -15.14 4.57 13.29
C VAL A 503 -15.62 3.36 12.49
N ARG A 504 -14.81 2.30 12.40
CA ARG A 504 -15.10 1.14 11.54
C ARG A 504 -16.46 0.49 11.82
N ASP A 505 -16.87 0.44 13.09
CA ASP A 505 -18.08 -0.24 13.56
C ASP A 505 -19.32 0.67 13.55
N TRP A 506 -19.18 1.94 13.14
CA TRP A 506 -20.29 2.89 13.11
C TRP A 506 -21.28 2.52 11.98
N SER A 507 -22.58 2.68 12.23
CA SER A 507 -23.64 2.38 11.25
C SER A 507 -23.85 3.48 10.19
N CYS A 508 -23.10 4.59 10.24
CA CYS A 508 -23.26 5.69 9.30
C CYS A 508 -22.63 5.43 7.92
N PRO A 509 -23.11 6.10 6.84
CA PRO A 509 -22.60 5.88 5.49
C PRO A 509 -21.09 6.05 5.35
N SER A 510 -20.44 5.18 4.57
CA SER A 510 -18.98 5.19 4.36
C SER A 510 -18.42 6.55 3.91
N ILE A 511 -19.13 7.30 3.06
CA ILE A 511 -18.70 8.64 2.64
C ILE A 511 -18.61 9.63 3.81
N VAL A 512 -19.53 9.53 4.77
CA VAL A 512 -19.55 10.38 5.97
C VAL A 512 -18.36 10.03 6.85
N LYS A 513 -18.07 8.74 7.05
CA LYS A 513 -16.89 8.27 7.77
C LYS A 513 -15.60 8.77 7.14
N ILE A 514 -15.44 8.66 5.82
CA ILE A 514 -14.25 9.14 5.09
C ILE A 514 -14.03 10.63 5.31
N ILE A 515 -15.09 11.44 5.22
CA ILE A 515 -15.02 12.88 5.47
C ILE A 515 -14.57 13.15 6.90
N ILE A 516 -15.17 12.46 7.88
CA ILE A 516 -14.81 12.60 9.30
C ILE A 516 -13.34 12.22 9.52
N ILE A 517 -12.89 11.06 9.01
CA ILE A 517 -11.51 10.59 9.12
C ILE A 517 -10.54 11.62 8.55
N CYS A 518 -10.79 12.11 7.32
CA CYS A 518 -9.91 13.06 6.65
C CYS A 518 -9.87 14.42 7.36
N VAL A 519 -11.04 14.98 7.70
CA VAL A 519 -11.14 16.30 8.35
C VAL A 519 -10.56 16.26 9.75
N ALA A 520 -10.86 15.24 10.55
CA ALA A 520 -10.33 15.07 11.90
C ALA A 520 -8.80 14.93 11.86
N THR A 521 -8.29 14.06 10.98
CA THR A 521 -6.85 13.86 10.80
C THR A 521 -6.15 15.17 10.44
N VAL A 522 -6.62 15.87 9.39
CA VAL A 522 -6.01 17.13 8.96
C VAL A 522 -6.07 18.18 10.06
N SER A 523 -7.21 18.31 10.75
CA SER A 523 -7.39 19.31 11.80
C SER A 523 -6.44 19.07 12.98
N VAL A 524 -6.36 17.83 13.47
CA VAL A 524 -5.45 17.45 14.56
C VAL A 524 -3.99 17.70 14.16
N LEU A 525 -3.58 17.30 12.95
CA LEU A 525 -2.22 17.52 12.48
C LEU A 525 -1.87 19.00 12.31
N LEU A 526 -2.82 19.84 11.88
CA LEU A 526 -2.61 21.28 11.76
C LEU A 526 -2.52 21.97 13.13
N VAL A 527 -3.27 21.50 14.13
CA VAL A 527 -3.14 21.96 15.52
C VAL A 527 -1.77 21.57 16.07
N ILE A 528 -1.37 20.31 15.92
CA ILE A 528 -0.03 19.84 16.33
C ILE A 528 1.06 20.62 15.59
N TYR A 529 0.84 20.93 14.31
CA TYR A 529 1.77 21.72 13.53
C TYR A 529 1.97 23.11 14.17
N GLU A 530 0.89 23.84 14.44
CA GLU A 530 0.96 25.22 14.91
C GLU A 530 1.62 25.34 16.28
N TYR A 531 1.27 24.44 17.21
CA TYR A 531 1.71 24.52 18.60
C TYR A 531 2.96 23.69 18.90
N GLY A 532 3.14 22.54 18.25
CA GLY A 532 4.20 21.58 18.58
C GLY A 532 5.36 21.50 17.57
N VAL A 533 5.14 21.89 16.31
CA VAL A 533 6.14 21.65 15.24
C VAL A 533 6.71 22.95 14.67
N ARG A 534 5.85 23.89 14.27
CA ARG A 534 6.18 25.04 13.42
C ARG A 534 7.36 25.87 13.95
N TYR A 535 7.42 26.07 15.26
CA TYR A 535 8.42 26.91 15.93
C TYR A 535 9.50 26.12 16.69
N THR A 536 9.53 24.79 16.52
CA THR A 536 10.46 23.92 17.24
C THR A 536 11.63 23.46 16.37
N PHE A 537 12.53 22.68 16.96
CA PHE A 537 13.59 22.00 16.22
C PHE A 537 13.02 21.11 15.10
N VAL A 538 11.89 20.44 15.33
CA VAL A 538 11.22 19.58 14.34
C VAL A 538 10.77 20.38 13.12
N GLY A 539 10.07 21.51 13.32
CA GLY A 539 9.71 22.40 12.22
C GLY A 539 10.93 23.01 11.53
N THR A 540 11.98 23.31 12.29
CA THR A 540 13.25 23.77 11.73
C THR A 540 13.93 22.73 10.84
N MET A 541 13.85 21.45 11.22
CA MET A 541 14.36 20.31 10.46
C MET A 541 13.53 20.06 9.19
N LEU A 542 12.21 20.13 9.27
CA LEU A 542 11.32 19.87 8.13
C LEU A 542 11.23 21.06 7.16
N ASN A 543 10.89 22.25 7.66
CA ASN A 543 10.52 23.41 6.84
C ASN A 543 11.50 24.59 6.95
N GLY A 544 12.31 24.62 8.01
CA GLY A 544 13.28 25.68 8.28
C GLY A 544 12.85 26.57 9.42
N LYS A 545 13.80 27.36 9.93
CA LYS A 545 13.53 28.24 11.07
C LYS A 545 12.39 29.20 10.69
N LYS A 546 11.32 29.15 11.46
CA LYS A 546 10.21 30.11 11.46
C LYS A 546 10.23 30.81 12.82
N TYR A 547 9.88 32.09 12.84
CA TYR A 547 9.86 32.91 14.05
C TYR A 547 8.41 33.30 14.38
N ARG A 548 8.08 33.38 15.68
CA ARG A 548 6.83 34.01 16.12
C ARG A 548 6.99 35.53 15.98
N GLY A 549 6.11 36.19 15.23
CA GLY A 549 6.20 37.62 14.95
C GLY A 549 7.14 38.00 13.79
N ASN A 550 7.44 39.30 13.67
CA ASN A 550 8.32 39.80 12.61
C ASN A 550 9.72 39.18 12.71
N PRO A 551 10.32 38.76 11.59
CA PRO A 551 11.67 38.21 11.60
C PRO A 551 12.64 39.26 12.17
N PRO A 552 13.64 38.86 12.97
CA PRO A 552 14.67 39.79 13.39
C PRO A 552 15.31 40.40 12.14
N LYS A 553 15.33 41.74 12.06
CA LYS A 553 16.06 42.45 10.99
C LYS A 553 17.46 41.86 10.96
N LYS A 554 17.89 41.35 9.80
CA LYS A 554 19.29 40.98 9.58
C LYS A 554 20.10 42.25 9.86
N THR A 555 20.74 42.33 11.03
CA THR A 555 21.81 43.28 11.26
C THR A 555 22.93 42.84 10.33
N GLY A 556 23.15 43.60 9.27
CA GLY A 556 24.32 43.43 8.43
C GLY A 556 25.55 43.74 9.26
N ASN A 557 26.38 42.72 9.47
CA ASN A 557 27.80 42.83 9.73
C ASN A 557 28.48 41.75 8.90
#